data_AF-A0A9W8IWG8-F1
#
_entry.id   AF-A0A9W8IWG8-F1
#
_cell.length_a   1.000
_cell.length_b   1.000
_cell.length_c   1.000
_cell.angle_alpha   90.00
_cell.angle_beta   90.00
_cell.angle_gamma   90.00
#
_symmetry.space_group_name_H-M   'P 1'
#
loop_
_entity.id
_entity.type
_entity.pdbx_description
1 polymer ?
#
loop_
_entity_poly.entity_id
_entity_poly.type
_entity_poly.pdbx_seq_one_letter_code
_entity_poly.pdbx_strand_id
1 'polypeptide(L)'
;MALEEARIYKFINFKTGSALTLRCITGNVVGDKFDGSKNQLWEAQTTPTGFWCFKNVQHGLCLGIEKGEVVTDGITIRGVSHPFDWALKDGESSPASFKLFIPFTKQVLNLDNDGGWANGIKIESWSDSGSDRVGQKWTIDSNTTFEAPVKAGKIYKIVGCYSGTVVHLDDTNKMAGYSFNDGRNQKWEATQDERTGYWYFKNPWSGRYMGIASDTSVAGNDTRIVGVPQPFAWDIVPDRTKGANGESCR
;
A
#
# COMPACT_ATOMS: atom_id res chain seq x y z
N MET A 1 -2.04 17.09 -12.85
CA MET A 1 -0.73 16.53 -13.23
C MET A 1 -0.90 15.96 -14.63
N ALA A 2 0.00 16.27 -15.58
CA ALA A 2 -0.07 15.66 -16.91
C ALA A 2 0.60 14.27 -16.88
N LEU A 3 -0.06 13.27 -17.47
CA LEU A 3 0.57 11.98 -17.73
C LEU A 3 1.53 12.12 -18.92
N GLU A 4 2.62 11.35 -18.88
CA GLU A 4 3.64 11.28 -19.92
C GLU A 4 3.64 9.87 -20.53
N GLU A 5 3.75 9.79 -21.85
CA GLU A 5 3.86 8.51 -22.55
C GLU A 5 5.13 7.76 -22.15
N ALA A 6 5.01 6.44 -22.04
CA ALA A 6 6.05 5.51 -21.57
C ALA A 6 6.54 5.76 -20.12
N ARG A 7 5.92 6.68 -19.38
CA ARG A 7 6.26 6.92 -17.98
C ARG A 7 5.60 5.87 -17.08
N ILE A 8 6.35 5.40 -16.08
CA ILE A 8 5.87 4.44 -15.08
C ILE A 8 5.31 5.18 -13.88
N TYR A 9 4.14 4.74 -13.42
CA TYR A 9 3.43 5.29 -12.29
C TYR A 9 3.02 4.19 -11.31
N LYS A 10 2.76 4.61 -10.07
CA LYS A 10 1.95 3.84 -9.12
C LYS A 10 0.62 4.57 -8.90
N PHE A 11 -0.46 3.80 -8.79
CA PHE A 11 -1.81 4.30 -8.50
C PHE A 11 -2.15 3.97 -7.06
N ILE A 12 -2.31 4.99 -6.23
CA ILE A 12 -2.61 4.83 -4.80
C ILE A 12 -4.05 5.27 -4.55
N ASN A 13 -4.87 4.39 -3.98
CA ASN A 13 -6.24 4.74 -3.64
C ASN A 13 -6.26 5.77 -2.52
N PHE A 14 -7.05 6.83 -2.67
CA PHE A 14 -7.11 7.92 -1.71
C PHE A 14 -7.73 7.50 -0.37
N LYS A 15 -8.66 6.52 -0.38
CA LYS A 15 -9.35 6.05 0.83
C LYS A 15 -8.43 5.21 1.70
N THR A 16 -7.75 4.22 1.11
CA THR A 16 -7.03 3.19 1.88
C THR A 16 -5.50 3.33 1.83
N GLY A 17 -4.97 4.09 0.88
CA GLY A 17 -3.54 4.12 0.60
C GLY A 17 -3.02 2.87 -0.13
N SER A 18 -3.90 1.95 -0.53
CA SER A 18 -3.53 0.74 -1.27
C SER A 18 -3.06 1.08 -2.70
N ALA A 19 -2.02 0.40 -3.17
CA ALA A 19 -1.61 0.41 -4.56
C ALA A 19 -2.46 -0.52 -5.43
N LEU A 20 -2.74 -0.05 -6.63
CA LEU A 20 -3.32 -0.85 -7.70
C LEU A 20 -2.34 -1.95 -8.11
N THR A 21 -2.69 -3.20 -7.85
CA THR A 21 -1.78 -4.35 -7.93
C THR A 21 -2.37 -5.42 -8.82
N LEU A 22 -1.60 -5.88 -9.81
CA LEU A 22 -1.98 -7.02 -10.63
C LEU A 22 -1.55 -8.33 -9.96
N ARG A 23 -2.50 -9.24 -9.72
CA ARG A 23 -2.22 -10.58 -9.22
C ARG A 23 -2.15 -11.57 -10.37
N CYS A 24 -0.95 -12.01 -10.73
CA CYS A 24 -0.73 -12.89 -11.88
C CYS A 24 -1.46 -14.22 -11.82
N ILE A 25 -1.63 -14.80 -10.62
CA ILE A 25 -2.28 -16.10 -10.43
C ILE A 25 -3.75 -16.05 -10.86
N THR A 26 -4.44 -14.95 -10.58
CA THR A 26 -5.88 -14.79 -10.85
C THR A 26 -6.17 -13.91 -12.06
N GLY A 27 -5.19 -13.11 -12.50
CA GLY A 27 -5.38 -12.03 -13.49
C GLY A 27 -6.14 -10.82 -12.93
N ASN A 28 -6.59 -10.86 -11.67
CA ASN A 28 -7.36 -9.78 -11.08
C ASN A 28 -6.47 -8.61 -10.68
N VAL A 29 -7.03 -7.42 -10.77
CA VAL A 29 -6.45 -6.22 -10.17
C VAL A 29 -7.10 -6.01 -8.81
N VAL A 30 -6.27 -5.73 -7.81
CA VAL A 30 -6.68 -5.53 -6.42
C VAL A 30 -6.02 -4.30 -5.83
N GLY A 31 -6.56 -3.79 -4.74
CA GLY A 31 -5.86 -2.88 -3.84
C GLY A 31 -5.02 -3.71 -2.86
N ASP A 32 -3.71 -3.72 -3.07
CA ASP A 32 -2.75 -4.25 -2.10
C ASP A 32 -1.91 -3.11 -1.52
N LYS A 33 -1.27 -3.33 -0.38
CA LYS A 33 -0.25 -2.41 0.12
C LYS A 33 0.87 -2.21 -0.90
N PHE A 34 1.31 -0.97 -1.11
CA PHE A 34 2.50 -0.69 -1.92
C PHE A 34 3.78 -1.18 -1.24
N ASP A 35 4.52 -2.07 -1.90
CA ASP A 35 5.84 -2.58 -1.49
C ASP A 35 6.94 -2.30 -2.53
N GLY A 36 6.59 -1.65 -3.64
CA GLY A 36 7.51 -1.33 -4.73
C GLY A 36 7.71 -2.45 -5.75
N SER A 37 6.97 -3.57 -5.62
CA SER A 37 7.00 -4.65 -6.59
C SER A 37 6.49 -4.20 -7.97
N LYS A 38 7.05 -4.80 -9.01
CA LYS A 38 6.79 -4.40 -10.40
C LYS A 38 5.34 -4.62 -10.84
N ASN A 39 4.60 -5.54 -10.22
CA ASN A 39 3.18 -5.74 -10.49
C ASN A 39 2.28 -4.65 -9.89
N GLN A 40 2.83 -3.70 -9.14
CA GLN A 40 2.16 -2.49 -8.64
C GLN A 40 2.47 -1.24 -9.47
N LEU A 41 3.32 -1.41 -10.48
CA LEU A 41 3.78 -0.36 -11.35
C LEU A 41 3.14 -0.51 -12.73
N TRP A 42 2.78 0.64 -13.31
CA TRP A 42 1.99 0.71 -14.52
C TRP A 42 2.59 1.77 -15.45
N GLU A 43 2.97 1.35 -16.65
CA GLU A 43 3.44 2.23 -17.72
C GLU A 43 2.25 2.85 -18.44
N ALA A 44 2.23 4.18 -18.53
CA ALA A 44 1.21 4.91 -19.27
C ALA A 44 1.54 4.92 -20.77
N GLN A 45 0.55 4.58 -21.60
CA GLN A 45 0.65 4.57 -23.06
C GLN A 45 -0.51 5.35 -23.64
N THR A 46 -0.27 6.15 -24.67
CA THR A 46 -1.35 6.81 -25.40
C THR A 46 -2.00 5.80 -26.34
N THR A 47 -3.30 5.90 -26.54
CA THR A 47 -4.02 5.08 -27.53
C THR A 47 -4.36 5.89 -28.77
N PRO A 48 -4.63 5.27 -29.94
CA PRO A 48 -4.96 6.00 -31.16
C PRO A 48 -6.20 6.90 -31.05
N THR A 49 -7.05 6.65 -30.05
CA THR A 49 -8.26 7.42 -29.73
C THR A 49 -8.00 8.61 -28.80
N GLY A 50 -6.74 8.82 -28.38
CA GLY A 50 -6.35 9.91 -27.49
C GLY A 50 -6.62 9.64 -26.00
N PHE A 51 -6.97 8.41 -25.64
CA PHE A 51 -7.11 7.98 -24.26
C PHE A 51 -5.80 7.36 -23.74
N TRP A 52 -5.79 6.96 -22.46
CA TRP A 52 -4.66 6.31 -21.82
C TRP A 52 -4.88 4.81 -21.70
N CYS A 53 -3.83 4.04 -21.91
CA CYS A 53 -3.73 2.65 -21.54
C CYS A 53 -2.64 2.49 -20.46
N PHE A 54 -2.89 1.67 -19.45
CA PHE A 54 -1.93 1.44 -18.37
C PHE A 54 -1.45 0.00 -18.40
N LYS A 55 -0.22 -0.22 -18.82
CA LYS A 55 0.38 -1.55 -18.96
C LYS A 55 1.18 -1.92 -17.73
N ASN A 56 0.87 -3.05 -17.11
CA ASN A 56 1.58 -3.53 -15.94
C ASN A 56 3.05 -3.82 -16.27
N VAL A 57 3.98 -3.29 -15.46
CA VAL A 57 5.43 -3.40 -15.73
C VAL A 57 5.94 -4.83 -15.61
N GLN A 58 5.37 -5.65 -14.72
CA GLN A 58 5.83 -7.01 -14.51
C GLN A 58 5.31 -7.99 -15.57
N HIS A 59 4.04 -7.85 -15.95
CA HIS A 59 3.35 -8.87 -16.76
C HIS A 59 2.99 -8.40 -18.17
N GLY A 60 3.11 -7.11 -18.46
CA GLY A 60 2.78 -6.56 -19.77
C GLY A 60 1.29 -6.58 -20.13
N LEU A 61 0.40 -6.82 -19.15
CA LEU A 61 -1.05 -6.79 -19.34
C LEU A 61 -1.60 -5.38 -19.08
N CYS A 62 -2.61 -4.98 -19.83
CA CYS A 62 -3.25 -3.67 -19.67
C CYS A 62 -4.29 -3.71 -18.54
N LEU A 63 -4.40 -2.62 -17.79
CA LEU A 63 -5.47 -2.42 -16.82
C LEU A 63 -6.80 -2.27 -17.56
N GLY A 64 -7.77 -3.16 -17.35
CA GLY A 64 -9.05 -3.07 -18.05
C GLY A 64 -10.06 -4.14 -17.65
N ILE A 65 -11.02 -4.39 -18.53
CA ILE A 65 -12.02 -5.46 -18.43
C ILE A 65 -11.91 -6.35 -19.68
N GLU A 66 -12.42 -7.58 -19.59
CA GLU A 66 -12.29 -8.54 -20.69
C GLU A 66 -13.11 -8.11 -21.91
N LYS A 67 -12.60 -8.40 -23.10
CA LYS A 67 -13.27 -8.04 -24.35
C LYS A 67 -14.67 -8.65 -24.42
N GLY A 68 -15.68 -7.81 -24.65
CA GLY A 68 -17.08 -8.21 -24.79
C GLY A 68 -17.87 -8.17 -23.49
N GLU A 69 -17.24 -7.86 -22.35
CA GLU A 69 -17.98 -7.56 -21.12
C GLU A 69 -18.75 -6.24 -21.23
N VAL A 70 -19.97 -6.23 -20.68
CA VAL A 70 -20.79 -5.02 -20.58
C VAL A 70 -20.37 -4.25 -19.33
N VAL A 71 -20.01 -2.98 -19.50
CA VAL A 71 -19.55 -2.14 -18.39
C VAL A 71 -20.72 -1.78 -17.48
N THR A 72 -20.79 -2.42 -16.31
CA THR A 72 -21.78 -2.12 -15.26
C THR A 72 -21.10 -2.05 -13.89
N ASP A 73 -21.85 -1.60 -12.88
CA ASP A 73 -21.40 -1.60 -11.50
C ASP A 73 -21.02 -3.02 -11.06
N GLY A 74 -19.89 -3.15 -10.37
CA GLY A 74 -19.41 -4.40 -9.80
C GLY A 74 -18.53 -5.26 -10.71
N ILE A 75 -18.37 -4.88 -11.99
CA ILE A 75 -17.51 -5.60 -12.94
C ILE A 75 -16.07 -5.54 -12.46
N THR A 76 -15.41 -6.70 -12.38
CA THR A 76 -14.04 -6.79 -11.86
C THR A 76 -13.03 -6.23 -12.85
N ILE A 77 -12.11 -5.39 -12.37
CA ILE A 77 -10.97 -4.92 -13.18
C ILE A 77 -9.85 -5.97 -13.14
N ARG A 78 -9.23 -6.23 -14.29
CA ARG A 78 -8.24 -7.28 -14.52
C ARG A 78 -7.06 -6.76 -15.34
N GLY A 79 -6.01 -7.58 -15.40
CA GLY A 79 -4.99 -7.47 -16.43
C GLY A 79 -5.46 -8.15 -17.70
N VAL A 80 -5.61 -7.40 -18.79
CA VAL A 80 -6.08 -7.90 -20.09
C VAL A 80 -4.98 -7.83 -21.15
N SER A 81 -5.04 -8.72 -22.14
CA SER A 81 -4.01 -8.85 -23.18
C SER A 81 -4.15 -7.82 -24.31
N HIS A 82 -5.24 -7.07 -24.34
CA HIS A 82 -5.51 -6.04 -25.33
C HIS A 82 -5.43 -4.63 -24.69
N PRO A 83 -5.15 -3.58 -25.47
CA PRO A 83 -5.29 -2.22 -24.99
C PRO A 83 -6.69 -1.95 -24.44
N PHE A 84 -6.76 -1.09 -23.43
CA PHE A 84 -8.01 -0.65 -22.83
C PHE A 84 -7.91 0.84 -22.52
N ASP A 85 -8.89 1.60 -23.02
CA ASP A 85 -8.90 3.05 -22.94
C ASP A 85 -9.41 3.53 -21.58
N TRP A 86 -8.67 4.46 -20.98
CA TRP A 86 -9.04 5.19 -19.77
C TRP A 86 -9.00 6.69 -20.04
N ALA A 87 -10.04 7.38 -19.58
CA ALA A 87 -10.07 8.84 -19.52
C ALA A 87 -9.72 9.31 -18.10
N LEU A 88 -8.70 10.16 -17.97
CA LEU A 88 -8.32 10.75 -16.70
C LEU A 88 -9.12 12.04 -16.46
N LYS A 89 -9.67 12.21 -15.27
CA LYS A 89 -10.24 13.50 -14.84
C LYS A 89 -9.65 13.93 -13.50
N ASP A 90 -9.22 15.18 -13.45
CA ASP A 90 -8.70 15.82 -12.25
C ASP A 90 -9.79 15.93 -11.19
N GLY A 91 -9.44 15.60 -9.95
CA GLY A 91 -10.26 15.85 -8.77
C GLY A 91 -9.85 17.15 -8.11
N GLU A 92 -10.81 17.88 -7.55
CA GLU A 92 -10.61 19.19 -6.89
C GLU A 92 -9.93 19.09 -5.51
N SER A 93 -9.27 17.98 -5.17
CA SER A 93 -8.76 17.71 -3.82
C SER A 93 -7.26 17.98 -3.68
N SER A 94 -6.83 18.35 -2.47
CA SER A 94 -5.42 18.37 -2.04
C SER A 94 -5.18 17.21 -1.05
N PRO A 95 -4.21 16.30 -1.28
CA PRO A 95 -3.30 16.26 -2.43
C PRO A 95 -4.05 15.95 -3.74
N ALA A 96 -3.43 16.33 -4.87
CA ALA A 96 -3.99 16.12 -6.20
C ALA A 96 -4.42 14.65 -6.37
N SER A 97 -5.69 14.45 -6.69
CA SER A 97 -6.29 13.15 -6.92
C SER A 97 -7.02 13.16 -8.26
N PHE A 98 -7.26 11.98 -8.81
CA PHE A 98 -7.88 11.81 -10.11
C PHE A 98 -8.89 10.68 -10.05
N LYS A 99 -9.80 10.67 -11.04
CA LYS A 99 -10.63 9.51 -11.35
C LYS A 99 -10.26 8.97 -12.71
N LEU A 100 -10.23 7.65 -12.82
CA LEU A 100 -10.05 6.94 -14.08
C LEU A 100 -11.42 6.48 -14.58
N PHE A 101 -11.87 7.04 -15.69
CA PHE A 101 -13.15 6.75 -16.33
C PHE A 101 -12.98 5.77 -17.48
N ILE A 102 -13.96 4.88 -17.64
CA ILE A 102 -14.14 4.14 -18.88
C ILE A 102 -14.81 5.09 -19.89
N PRO A 103 -14.19 5.38 -21.05
CA PRO A 103 -14.69 6.38 -21.99
C PRO A 103 -16.15 6.19 -22.37
N PHE A 104 -16.86 7.31 -22.55
CA PHE A 104 -18.27 7.36 -22.96
C PHE A 104 -19.26 6.70 -21.99
N THR A 105 -18.82 6.40 -20.76
CA THR A 105 -19.67 5.89 -19.68
C THR A 105 -19.57 6.77 -18.44
N LYS A 106 -20.40 6.48 -17.44
CA LYS A 106 -20.25 7.04 -16.09
C LYS A 106 -19.40 6.15 -15.18
N GLN A 107 -18.77 5.12 -15.73
CA GLN A 107 -18.10 4.08 -14.96
C GLN A 107 -16.66 4.49 -14.65
N VAL A 108 -16.23 4.27 -13.42
CA VAL A 108 -14.89 4.63 -12.93
C VAL A 108 -14.21 3.46 -12.22
N LEU A 109 -12.88 3.54 -12.15
CA LEU A 109 -12.07 2.64 -11.33
C LEU A 109 -12.39 2.86 -9.84
N ASN A 110 -12.97 1.84 -9.21
CA ASN A 110 -13.42 1.84 -7.84
C ASN A 110 -12.67 0.79 -7.01
N LEU A 111 -12.24 1.18 -5.81
CA LEU A 111 -11.80 0.25 -4.78
C LEU A 111 -13.00 -0.10 -3.88
N ASP A 112 -13.47 -1.34 -4.00
CA ASP A 112 -14.59 -1.88 -3.24
C ASP A 112 -14.11 -2.39 -1.88
N ASN A 113 -14.42 -1.64 -0.83
CA ASN A 113 -13.90 -1.90 0.50
C ASN A 113 -14.97 -2.02 1.56
N ASP A 114 -16.16 -2.50 1.19
CA ASP A 114 -17.12 -2.98 2.20
C ASP A 114 -16.49 -4.04 3.13
N GLY A 115 -15.35 -4.65 2.73
CA GLY A 115 -14.54 -5.60 3.50
C GLY A 115 -13.33 -5.09 4.30
N GLY A 116 -13.08 -3.77 4.45
CA GLY A 116 -12.04 -3.24 5.36
C GLY A 116 -10.67 -2.87 4.75
N TRP A 117 -9.62 -2.86 5.58
CA TRP A 117 -8.26 -2.34 5.27
C TRP A 117 -7.22 -3.42 4.91
N ALA A 118 -7.66 -4.64 4.61
CA ALA A 118 -6.76 -5.76 4.33
C ALA A 118 -6.18 -5.73 2.91
N ASN A 119 -5.13 -6.51 2.64
CA ASN A 119 -4.66 -6.77 1.28
C ASN A 119 -5.72 -7.53 0.46
N GLY A 120 -5.72 -7.34 -0.85
CA GLY A 120 -6.60 -8.01 -1.79
C GLY A 120 -7.96 -7.34 -1.91
N ILE A 121 -8.04 -6.03 -1.62
CA ILE A 121 -9.29 -5.28 -1.76
C ILE A 121 -9.72 -5.34 -3.22
N LYS A 122 -10.99 -5.67 -3.47
CA LYS A 122 -11.50 -5.82 -4.82
C LYS A 122 -11.42 -4.47 -5.56
N ILE A 123 -10.94 -4.51 -6.80
CA ILE A 123 -11.03 -3.38 -7.72
C ILE A 123 -12.06 -3.70 -8.79
N GLU A 124 -12.95 -2.76 -9.02
CA GLU A 124 -14.09 -2.93 -9.89
C GLU A 124 -14.45 -1.64 -10.62
N SER A 125 -15.30 -1.77 -11.62
CA SER A 125 -16.01 -0.67 -12.24
C SER A 125 -17.20 -0.30 -11.35
N TRP A 126 -17.42 1.00 -11.15
CA TRP A 126 -18.62 1.50 -10.49
C TRP A 126 -19.06 2.84 -11.07
N SER A 127 -20.37 3.11 -11.05
CA SER A 127 -20.90 4.42 -11.44
C SER A 127 -20.32 5.55 -10.60
N ASP A 128 -19.85 6.60 -11.25
CA ASP A 128 -19.35 7.81 -10.61
C ASP A 128 -20.38 8.37 -9.63
N SER A 129 -20.01 8.44 -8.36
CA SER A 129 -20.89 8.94 -7.28
C SER A 129 -20.54 10.37 -6.86
N GLY A 130 -19.83 11.13 -7.70
CA GLY A 130 -19.45 12.51 -7.41
C GLY A 130 -18.19 12.64 -6.53
N SER A 131 -17.95 13.85 -6.01
CA SER A 131 -16.70 14.23 -5.33
C SER A 131 -16.43 13.46 -4.03
N ASP A 132 -17.46 12.94 -3.36
CA ASP A 132 -17.31 12.50 -1.96
C ASP A 132 -16.87 11.05 -1.85
N ARG A 133 -16.95 10.29 -2.94
CA ARG A 133 -16.60 8.86 -2.94
C ARG A 133 -15.10 8.65 -3.08
N VAL A 134 -14.39 8.74 -1.95
CA VAL A 134 -12.94 8.59 -1.84
C VAL A 134 -12.39 7.26 -2.39
N GLY A 135 -13.19 6.18 -2.43
CA GLY A 135 -12.80 4.90 -3.03
C GLY A 135 -12.62 4.94 -4.56
N GLN A 136 -13.17 5.97 -5.22
CA GLN A 136 -13.02 6.21 -6.65
C GLN A 136 -11.89 7.20 -6.98
N LYS A 137 -11.20 7.73 -5.96
CA LYS A 137 -10.12 8.70 -6.11
C LYS A 137 -8.77 8.01 -6.01
N TRP A 138 -7.86 8.41 -6.89
CA TRP A 138 -6.53 7.84 -7.00
C TRP A 138 -5.49 8.95 -7.03
N THR A 139 -4.41 8.78 -6.28
CA THR A 139 -3.18 9.56 -6.47
C THR A 139 -2.31 8.81 -7.45
N ILE A 140 -1.85 9.51 -8.49
CA ILE A 140 -0.90 9.00 -9.47
C ILE A 140 0.46 9.62 -9.15
N ASP A 141 1.46 8.78 -8.96
CA ASP A 141 2.79 9.21 -8.55
C ASP A 141 3.85 8.57 -9.44
N SER A 142 4.69 9.41 -10.05
CA SER A 142 5.80 9.00 -10.90
C SER A 142 7.07 8.70 -10.11
N ASN A 143 7.11 9.00 -8.81
CA ASN A 143 8.11 8.49 -7.91
C ASN A 143 7.79 7.04 -7.56
N THR A 144 8.29 6.13 -8.39
CA THR A 144 8.10 4.68 -8.23
C THR A 144 9.03 4.08 -7.18
N THR A 145 9.97 4.87 -6.63
CA THR A 145 10.84 4.39 -5.56
C THR A 145 10.04 4.20 -4.28
N PHE A 146 10.19 3.00 -3.71
CA PHE A 146 9.81 2.75 -2.33
C PHE A 146 11.09 2.80 -1.51
N GLU A 147 11.38 3.96 -0.90
CA GLU A 147 12.35 3.96 0.18
C GLU A 147 11.73 3.25 1.36
N ALA A 148 12.29 2.09 1.73
CA ALA A 148 11.91 1.44 2.96
C ALA A 148 12.07 2.46 4.12
N PRO A 149 11.07 2.62 4.99
CA PRO A 149 11.12 3.59 6.09
C PRO A 149 12.23 3.31 7.11
N VAL A 150 12.87 2.14 6.99
CA VAL A 150 14.01 1.69 7.77
C VAL A 150 15.08 1.14 6.85
N LYS A 151 16.32 1.14 7.33
CA LYS A 151 17.52 0.64 6.64
C LYS A 151 18.06 -0.54 7.43
N ALA A 152 18.41 -1.62 6.74
CA ALA A 152 19.01 -2.79 7.37
C ALA A 152 20.33 -2.44 8.10
N GLY A 153 20.55 -3.06 9.25
CA GLY A 153 21.71 -2.83 10.12
C GLY A 153 21.68 -1.52 10.90
N LYS A 154 20.56 -0.76 10.87
CA LYS A 154 20.40 0.46 11.68
C LYS A 154 19.60 0.17 12.94
N ILE A 155 19.95 0.91 13.99
CA ILE A 155 19.27 0.87 15.29
C ILE A 155 18.29 2.04 15.38
N TYR A 156 17.06 1.73 15.77
CA TYR A 156 15.96 2.66 15.86
C TYR A 156 15.40 2.71 17.29
N LYS A 157 14.77 3.84 17.62
CA LYS A 157 13.69 3.88 18.62
C LYS A 157 12.37 3.91 17.86
N ILE A 158 11.38 3.14 18.31
CA ILE A 158 10.05 3.12 17.71
C ILE A 158 9.15 3.94 18.63
N VAL A 159 8.60 5.04 18.13
CA VAL A 159 7.82 6.02 18.90
C VAL A 159 6.34 5.87 18.56
N GLY A 160 5.48 5.74 19.56
CA GLY A 160 4.03 5.78 19.38
C GLY A 160 3.58 7.19 19.02
N CYS A 161 2.96 7.36 17.85
CA CYS A 161 2.53 8.67 17.33
C CYS A 161 1.54 9.40 18.24
N TYR A 162 0.73 8.67 19.01
CA TYR A 162 -0.28 9.25 19.90
C TYR A 162 0.29 9.57 21.30
N SER A 163 1.07 8.66 21.87
CA SER A 163 1.55 8.78 23.25
C SER A 163 2.90 9.48 23.37
N GLY A 164 3.68 9.58 22.29
CA GLY A 164 5.08 10.01 22.31
C GLY A 164 6.03 9.05 23.02
N THR A 165 5.53 7.93 23.56
CA THR A 165 6.33 6.92 24.26
C THR A 165 7.07 6.01 23.28
N VAL A 166 8.19 5.42 23.72
CA VAL A 166 8.96 4.46 22.92
C VAL A 166 8.63 3.02 23.29
N VAL A 167 8.75 2.11 22.32
CA VAL A 167 8.64 0.67 22.57
C VAL A 167 9.82 0.19 23.42
N HIS A 168 9.50 -0.25 24.62
CA HIS A 168 10.42 -0.72 25.66
C HIS A 168 10.23 -2.22 25.88
N LEU A 169 11.33 -2.98 25.95
CA LEU A 169 11.35 -4.39 26.34
C LEU A 169 11.79 -4.54 27.81
N ASP A 170 10.96 -5.13 28.67
CA ASP A 170 11.33 -5.36 30.07
C ASP A 170 12.08 -6.69 30.28
N ASP A 171 12.59 -6.90 31.50
CA ASP A 171 13.33 -8.10 31.90
C ASP A 171 12.48 -9.38 31.87
N THR A 172 11.15 -9.25 31.83
CA THR A 172 10.19 -10.36 31.72
C THR A 172 9.79 -10.66 30.27
N ASN A 173 10.47 -10.05 29.30
CA ASN A 173 10.19 -10.09 27.86
C ASN A 173 8.86 -9.44 27.46
N LYS A 174 8.23 -8.63 28.31
CA LYS A 174 7.01 -7.90 27.92
C LYS A 174 7.39 -6.61 27.23
N MET A 175 6.56 -6.19 26.29
CA MET A 175 6.68 -4.87 25.67
C MET A 175 5.65 -3.90 26.20
N ALA A 176 6.07 -2.66 26.39
CA ALA A 176 5.21 -1.55 26.78
C ALA A 176 5.70 -0.24 26.17
N GLY A 177 4.84 0.78 26.15
CA GLY A 177 5.26 2.15 25.90
C GLY A 177 5.92 2.73 27.16
N TYR A 178 7.09 3.35 27.01
CA TYR A 178 7.79 4.01 28.12
C TYR A 178 8.39 5.35 27.67
N SER A 179 8.65 6.27 28.61
CA SER A 179 9.37 7.51 28.31
C SER A 179 10.78 7.21 27.82
N PHE A 180 11.22 7.87 26.76
CA PHE A 180 12.56 7.64 26.23
C PHE A 180 13.62 8.07 27.24
N ASN A 181 14.49 7.15 27.64
CA ASN A 181 15.60 7.38 28.58
C ASN A 181 16.94 6.89 28.01
N ASP A 182 17.00 6.67 26.70
CA ASP A 182 18.14 6.11 25.95
C ASP A 182 18.61 4.72 26.42
N GLY A 183 17.78 4.02 27.21
CA GLY A 183 18.02 2.65 27.64
C GLY A 183 18.18 1.70 26.46
N ARG A 184 19.09 0.72 26.59
CA ARG A 184 19.34 -0.28 25.52
C ARG A 184 18.11 -1.15 25.22
N ASN A 185 17.22 -1.29 26.20
CA ASN A 185 15.93 -1.95 26.06
C ASN A 185 14.87 -1.14 25.29
N GLN A 186 15.20 0.08 24.86
CA GLN A 186 14.35 0.94 24.01
C GLN A 186 14.87 1.05 22.56
N LYS A 187 15.88 0.25 22.22
CA LYS A 187 16.58 0.27 20.93
C LYS A 187 16.28 -1.01 20.15
N TRP A 188 16.10 -0.89 18.84
CA TRP A 188 15.70 -1.98 17.95
C TRP A 188 16.54 -1.95 16.68
N GLU A 189 17.35 -2.97 16.48
CA GLU A 189 18.11 -3.18 15.25
C GLU A 189 17.19 -3.76 14.18
N ALA A 190 17.09 -3.07 13.05
CA ALA A 190 16.30 -3.51 11.90
C ALA A 190 17.16 -4.33 10.95
N THR A 191 16.66 -5.49 10.53
CA THR A 191 17.24 -6.32 9.46
C THR A 191 16.14 -6.69 8.47
N GLN A 192 16.48 -6.88 7.20
CA GLN A 192 15.51 -7.25 6.17
C GLN A 192 15.88 -8.61 5.59
N ASP A 193 14.88 -9.47 5.39
CA ASP A 193 15.01 -10.66 4.55
C ASP A 193 15.00 -10.22 3.08
N GLU A 194 16.12 -10.38 2.37
CA GLU A 194 16.25 -9.99 0.97
C GLU A 194 15.32 -10.79 0.03
N ARG A 195 14.90 -12.00 0.42
CA ARG A 195 14.04 -12.86 -0.40
C ARG A 195 12.57 -12.50 -0.25
N THR A 196 12.13 -12.17 0.98
CA THR A 196 10.71 -11.93 1.28
C THR A 196 10.37 -10.46 1.46
N GLY A 197 11.37 -9.61 1.70
CA GLY A 197 11.20 -8.18 1.99
C GLY A 197 10.77 -7.87 3.42
N TYR A 198 10.50 -8.88 4.25
CA TYR A 198 10.08 -8.70 5.64
C TYR A 198 11.19 -8.17 6.53
N TRP A 199 10.78 -7.48 7.60
CA TRP A 199 11.67 -6.85 8.57
C TRP A 199 11.70 -7.61 9.88
N TYR A 200 12.86 -7.65 10.52
CA TYR A 200 13.02 -8.15 11.88
C TYR A 200 13.59 -7.05 12.76
N PHE A 201 13.02 -6.90 13.95
CA PHE A 201 13.46 -5.93 14.94
C PHE A 201 14.04 -6.66 16.14
N LYS A 202 15.37 -6.64 16.29
CA LYS A 202 16.07 -7.27 17.41
C LYS A 202 16.45 -6.23 18.45
N ASN A 203 16.16 -6.49 19.72
CA ASN A 203 16.74 -5.69 20.78
C ASN A 203 18.21 -6.09 20.97
N PRO A 204 19.17 -5.16 20.78
CA PRO A 204 20.59 -5.50 20.78
C PRO A 204 21.13 -5.88 22.18
N TRP A 205 20.42 -5.54 23.24
CA TRP A 205 20.82 -5.87 24.61
C TRP A 205 20.36 -7.27 25.04
N SER A 206 19.09 -7.61 24.83
CA SER A 206 18.55 -8.92 25.24
C SER A 206 18.75 -10.01 24.17
N GLY A 207 19.01 -9.60 22.92
CA GLY A 207 19.04 -10.50 21.77
C GLY A 207 17.66 -11.01 21.33
N ARG A 208 16.58 -10.57 21.98
CA ARG A 208 15.19 -10.95 21.65
C ARG A 208 14.68 -10.15 20.46
N TYR A 209 13.81 -10.76 19.66
CA TYR A 209 13.10 -10.11 18.58
C TYR A 209 11.75 -9.60 19.05
N MET A 210 11.29 -8.50 18.47
CA MET A 210 9.91 -8.07 18.59
C MET A 210 9.00 -9.05 17.87
N GLY A 211 7.97 -9.57 18.52
CA GLY A 211 7.04 -10.51 17.91
C GLY A 211 5.86 -10.85 18.82
N ILE A 212 5.10 -11.88 18.46
CA ILE A 212 4.05 -12.45 19.32
C ILE A 212 4.51 -13.81 19.84
N ALA A 213 4.15 -14.15 21.08
CA ALA A 213 4.54 -15.43 21.67
C ALA A 213 3.70 -16.63 21.17
N SER A 214 2.51 -16.38 20.64
CA SER A 214 1.57 -17.41 20.20
C SER A 214 1.68 -17.70 18.71
N ASP A 215 0.95 -18.73 18.25
CA ASP A 215 0.73 -18.96 16.83
C ASP A 215 0.16 -17.71 16.16
N THR A 216 0.75 -17.30 15.04
CA THR A 216 0.29 -16.19 14.20
C THR A 216 -1.09 -16.41 13.62
N SER A 217 -1.52 -17.66 13.46
CA SER A 217 -2.86 -18.00 12.94
C SER A 217 -4.00 -17.55 13.86
N VAL A 218 -3.70 -17.29 15.14
CA VAL A 218 -4.67 -16.80 16.14
C VAL A 218 -4.45 -15.34 16.53
N ALA A 219 -3.54 -14.63 15.86
CA ALA A 219 -3.31 -13.22 16.12
C ALA A 219 -4.57 -12.40 15.79
N GLY A 220 -5.09 -11.69 16.78
CA GLY A 220 -6.24 -10.81 16.67
C GLY A 220 -6.16 -9.65 17.67
N ASN A 221 -7.31 -9.05 17.97
CA ASN A 221 -7.40 -7.98 18.96
C ASN A 221 -6.80 -8.43 20.31
N ASP A 222 -6.13 -7.50 20.98
CA ASP A 222 -5.47 -7.71 22.28
C ASP A 222 -4.29 -8.71 22.28
N THR A 223 -3.87 -9.20 21.11
CA THR A 223 -2.65 -10.01 21.00
C THR A 223 -1.43 -9.19 21.42
N ARG A 224 -0.75 -9.65 22.47
CA ARG A 224 0.39 -8.92 23.04
C ARG A 224 1.65 -9.12 22.21
N ILE A 225 2.35 -8.02 21.96
CA ILE A 225 3.72 -8.02 21.46
C ILE A 225 4.68 -8.23 22.63
N VAL A 226 5.65 -9.11 22.44
CA VAL A 226 6.63 -9.54 23.46
C VAL A 226 8.00 -9.77 22.82
N GLY A 227 9.04 -9.89 23.63
CA GLY A 227 10.36 -10.32 23.20
C GLY A 227 10.42 -11.83 22.98
N VAL A 228 10.54 -12.27 21.73
CA VAL A 228 10.64 -13.69 21.35
C VAL A 228 12.10 -14.08 21.02
N PRO A 229 12.49 -15.35 21.22
CA PRO A 229 13.87 -15.79 20.94
C PRO A 229 14.17 -15.96 19.45
N GLN A 230 13.15 -16.16 18.60
CA GLN A 230 13.31 -16.37 17.16
C GLN A 230 12.93 -15.11 16.38
N PRO A 231 13.53 -14.86 15.19
CA PRO A 231 13.11 -13.78 14.32
C PRO A 231 11.62 -13.86 14.00
N PHE A 232 10.93 -12.74 14.18
CA PHE A 232 9.53 -12.60 13.84
C PHE A 232 9.40 -11.60 12.70
N ALA A 233 8.81 -12.04 11.60
CA ALA A 233 8.67 -11.24 10.39
C ALA A 233 7.61 -10.17 10.58
N TRP A 234 8.04 -8.91 10.50
CA TRP A 234 7.18 -7.74 10.44
C TRP A 234 7.09 -7.23 9.02
N ASP A 235 5.91 -6.77 8.67
CA ASP A 235 5.72 -5.92 7.52
C ASP A 235 5.63 -4.46 7.98
N ILE A 236 6.37 -3.55 7.35
CA ILE A 236 6.39 -2.13 7.73
C ILE A 236 5.60 -1.34 6.70
N VAL A 237 4.47 -0.77 7.12
CA VAL A 237 3.56 -0.01 6.27
C VAL A 237 3.75 1.48 6.56
N PRO A 238 4.21 2.30 5.60
CA PRO A 238 4.15 3.74 5.76
C PRO A 238 2.69 4.18 5.86
N ASP A 239 2.32 4.85 6.95
CA ASP A 239 1.02 5.50 7.07
C ASP A 239 1.01 6.74 6.17
N ARG A 240 0.14 6.74 5.14
CA ARG A 240 -0.04 7.85 4.20
C ARG A 240 -1.35 8.61 4.42
N THR A 241 -2.10 8.30 5.49
CA THR A 241 -3.37 9.00 5.81
C THR A 241 -3.14 10.44 6.28
N LYS A 242 -1.93 10.79 6.70
CA LYS A 242 -1.48 12.18 6.86
C LYS A 242 -0.78 12.63 5.57
N GLY A 243 -1.56 13.16 4.63
CA GLY A 243 -1.03 13.78 3.42
C GLY A 243 -0.04 14.89 3.73
N ALA A 244 1.12 14.88 3.05
CA ALA A 244 1.94 16.01 2.56
C ALA A 244 2.26 17.23 3.45
N ASN A 245 1.78 17.33 4.69
CA ASN A 245 2.08 18.42 5.60
C ASN A 245 2.93 17.86 6.74
N GLY A 246 4.23 18.12 6.64
CA GLY A 246 5.27 17.69 7.56
C GLY A 246 5.11 18.26 8.96
N GLU A 247 4.14 17.75 9.71
CA GLU A 247 4.24 17.72 11.16
C GLU A 247 4.64 16.30 11.56
N SER A 248 5.95 16.11 11.68
CA SER A 248 6.52 15.01 12.44
C SER A 248 5.78 14.92 13.78
N CYS A 249 5.42 13.72 14.22
CA CYS A 249 4.99 13.51 15.61
C CYS A 249 6.05 14.15 16.52
N ARG A 250 5.68 15.26 17.17
CA ARG A 250 6.52 15.99 18.12
C ARG A 250 6.50 15.27 19.46
#